data_AF-A0A7C9ER95-F1
#
_entry.id   AF-A0A7C9ER95-F1
#
_cell.length_a   1.000
_cell.length_b   1.000
_cell.length_c   1.000
_cell.angle_alpha   90.00
_cell.angle_beta   90.00
_cell.angle_gamma   90.00
#
_symmetry.space_group_name_H-M   'P 1'
#
loop_
_entity.id
_entity.type
_entity.pdbx_description
1 polymer ?
#
loop_
_entity_poly.entity_id
_entity_poly.type
_entity_poly.pdbx_seq_one_letter_code
_entity_poly.pdbx_strand_id
1 'polypeptide(L)'
;MILQAMQYASLKALWSSIFGMNSPSFEPNEGQSRSSRIQQLVNYIADLERRGNAPTVPEFPSRLDWLNSAPLQFRRDLKGKVVVLDFWTYCCINCMHVLPDLEFLEKKYKDKPFTV
;
A
#
# COMPACT_ATOMS: atom_id res chain seq x y z
N MET A 1 -3.22 -14.76 4.10
CA MET A 1 -4.23 -15.84 4.11
C MET A 1 -5.60 -15.22 4.34
N ILE A 2 -6.40 -15.10 3.29
CA ILE A 2 -7.87 -15.25 3.24
C ILE A 2 -8.21 -15.19 1.75
N LEU A 3 -8.73 -16.30 1.22
CA LEU A 3 -9.38 -16.40 -0.09
C LEU A 3 -10.70 -15.61 -0.04
N GLN A 4 -10.60 -14.29 -0.08
CA GLN A 4 -11.56 -13.37 -0.67
C GLN A 4 -10.75 -12.19 -1.20
N ALA A 5 -9.93 -12.48 -2.22
CA ALA A 5 -9.23 -11.44 -2.94
C ALA A 5 -10.28 -10.53 -3.60
N MET A 6 -10.51 -9.38 -2.98
CA MET A 6 -10.78 -8.10 -3.63
C MET A 6 -11.64 -8.19 -4.90
N GLN A 7 -12.91 -8.60 -4.79
CA GLN A 7 -13.91 -8.16 -5.77
C GLN A 7 -14.49 -6.79 -5.42
N TYR A 8 -13.92 -6.11 -4.42
CA TYR A 8 -14.30 -4.75 -4.06
C TYR A 8 -13.46 -3.73 -4.82
N ALA A 9 -13.66 -3.64 -6.13
CA ALA A 9 -13.50 -2.35 -6.78
C ALA A 9 -14.60 -1.47 -6.19
N SER A 10 -14.24 -0.65 -5.18
CA SER A 10 -15.16 0.35 -4.63
C SER A 10 -15.80 1.10 -5.80
N LEU A 11 -17.11 1.37 -5.75
CA LEU A 11 -17.76 2.23 -6.76
C LEU A 11 -16.99 3.55 -6.95
N LYS A 12 -16.31 4.04 -5.91
CA LYS A 12 -15.41 5.21 -6.00
C LYS A 12 -14.13 4.94 -6.81
N ALA A 13 -13.56 3.74 -6.76
CA ALA A 13 -12.40 3.36 -7.57
C ALA A 13 -12.76 3.24 -9.06
N LEU A 14 -13.94 2.69 -9.35
CA LEU A 14 -14.51 2.69 -10.71
C LEU A 14 -14.79 4.13 -11.17
N TRP A 15 -15.34 4.98 -10.30
CA TRP A 15 -15.62 6.38 -10.59
C TRP A 15 -14.33 7.21 -10.80
N SER A 16 -13.28 7.00 -10.01
CA SER A 16 -11.99 7.70 -10.17
C SER A 16 -11.27 7.34 -11.48
N SER A 17 -11.51 6.12 -12.00
CA SER A 17 -11.02 5.70 -13.32
C SER A 17 -11.75 6.40 -14.47
N ILE A 18 -12.99 6.85 -14.25
CA ILE A 18 -13.82 7.53 -15.26
C ILE A 18 -13.58 9.05 -15.23
N PHE A 19 -13.32 9.63 -14.06
CA PHE A 19 -13.20 11.08 -13.87
C PHE A 19 -11.77 11.59 -13.59
N GLY A 20 -10.75 10.84 -13.98
CA GLY A 20 -9.39 11.37 -14.13
C GLY A 20 -8.81 11.96 -12.84
N MET A 21 -8.57 11.12 -11.83
CA MET A 21 -7.45 11.42 -10.95
C MET A 21 -6.18 11.30 -11.80
N ASN A 22 -5.47 12.42 -11.99
CA ASN A 22 -4.14 12.45 -12.58
C ASN A 22 -3.23 11.50 -11.79
N SER A 23 -3.17 10.26 -12.24
CA SER A 23 -2.30 9.24 -11.69
C SER A 23 -0.90 9.59 -12.14
N PRO A 24 0.11 9.58 -11.26
CA PRO A 24 1.49 9.75 -11.70
C PRO A 24 1.77 8.66 -12.74
N SER A 25 2.22 9.06 -13.92
CA SER A 25 2.80 8.13 -14.88
C SER A 25 4.13 7.67 -14.30
N PHE A 26 4.10 6.58 -13.54
CA PHE A 26 5.30 5.79 -13.25
C PHE A 26 5.69 5.07 -14.54
N GLU A 27 6.18 5.82 -15.53
CA GLU A 27 6.64 5.21 -16.77
C GLU A 27 7.83 4.31 -16.47
N PRO A 28 7.85 3.06 -16.98
CA PRO A 28 9.03 2.23 -16.94
C PRO A 28 10.08 2.85 -17.86
N ASN A 29 10.88 3.76 -17.33
CA ASN A 29 12.04 4.30 -18.04
C ASN A 29 13.24 3.40 -17.75
N GLU A 30 13.49 2.45 -18.65
CA GLU A 30 14.72 1.66 -18.66
C GLU A 30 15.92 2.62 -18.70
N GLY A 31 16.70 2.66 -17.60
CA GLY A 31 17.89 3.50 -17.47
C GLY A 31 17.83 4.65 -16.44
N GLN A 32 16.73 4.85 -15.73
CA GLN A 32 16.66 5.88 -14.68
C GLN A 32 17.42 5.48 -13.39
N SER A 33 18.26 6.40 -12.89
CA SER A 33 18.94 6.24 -11.59
C SER A 33 17.95 6.10 -10.44
N ARG A 34 18.27 5.28 -9.43
CA ARG A 34 17.48 5.12 -8.19
C ARG A 34 17.08 6.46 -7.57
N SER A 35 17.95 7.47 -7.63
CA SER A 35 17.67 8.81 -7.11
C SER A 35 16.50 9.49 -7.82
N SER A 36 16.39 9.35 -9.13
CA SER A 36 15.30 9.94 -9.91
C SER A 36 13.94 9.33 -9.58
N ARG A 37 13.87 8.01 -9.38
CA ARG A 37 12.65 7.30 -8.96
C ARG A 37 12.22 7.70 -7.55
N ILE A 38 13.19 7.85 -6.63
CA ILE A 38 12.92 8.35 -5.28
C ILE A 38 12.39 9.79 -5.36
N GLN A 39 12.99 10.65 -6.19
CA GLN A 39 12.54 12.03 -6.33
C GLN A 39 11.12 12.13 -6.90
N GLN A 40 10.78 11.29 -7.88
CA GLN A 40 9.40 11.22 -8.40
C GLN A 40 8.40 10.86 -7.30
N LEU A 41 8.72 9.88 -6.46
CA LEU A 41 7.86 9.48 -5.34
C LEU A 41 7.72 10.59 -4.30
N VAL A 42 8.82 11.26 -3.94
CA VAL A 42 8.82 12.40 -3.00
C VAL A 42 7.95 13.54 -3.54
N ASN A 43 8.10 13.88 -4.82
CA ASN A 43 7.31 14.93 -5.46
C ASN A 43 5.82 14.58 -5.47
N TYR A 44 5.48 13.32 -5.73
CA TYR A 44 4.10 12.84 -5.71
C TYR A 44 3.46 12.95 -4.32
N ILE A 45 4.16 12.50 -3.27
CA ILE A 45 3.68 12.60 -1.89
C ILE A 45 3.46 14.07 -1.51
N ALA A 46 4.42 14.94 -1.82
CA ALA A 46 4.31 16.37 -1.52
C ALA A 46 3.12 17.03 -2.24
N ASP A 47 2.79 16.61 -3.46
CA ASP A 47 1.62 17.09 -4.19
C ASP A 47 0.31 16.59 -3.57
N LEU A 48 0.22 15.31 -3.17
CA LEU A 48 -0.93 14.77 -2.46
C LEU A 48 -1.21 15.51 -1.15
N GLU A 49 -0.15 15.76 -0.37
CA GLU A 49 -0.24 16.51 0.89
C GLU A 49 -0.72 17.95 0.64
N ARG A 50 -0.20 18.61 -0.39
CA ARG A 50 -0.62 19.97 -0.77
C ARG A 50 -2.08 20.06 -1.16
N ARG A 51 -2.59 19.08 -1.92
CA ARG A 51 -3.99 19.07 -2.37
C ARG A 51 -4.97 18.77 -1.23
N GLY A 52 -4.51 18.08 -0.18
CA GLY A 52 -5.31 17.77 1.01
C GLY A 52 -6.52 16.85 0.73
N ASN A 53 -6.60 16.25 -0.46
CA ASN A 53 -7.72 15.42 -0.92
C ASN A 53 -7.31 13.98 -1.21
N ALA A 54 -6.19 13.53 -0.63
CA ALA A 54 -5.70 12.17 -0.79
C ALA A 54 -6.80 11.16 -0.39
N PRO A 55 -7.06 10.13 -1.22
CA PRO A 55 -8.03 9.10 -0.89
C PRO A 55 -7.67 8.44 0.45
N THR A 56 -8.64 8.40 1.36
CA THR A 56 -8.48 7.67 2.61
C THR A 56 -8.68 6.18 2.36
N VAL A 57 -7.75 5.37 2.85
CA VAL A 57 -7.89 3.91 2.82
C VAL A 57 -9.12 3.51 3.66
N PRO A 58 -10.01 2.65 3.14
CA PRO A 58 -11.15 2.16 3.91
C PRO A 58 -10.69 1.31 5.09
N GLU A 59 -11.50 1.25 6.15
CA GLU A 59 -11.22 0.37 7.29
C GLU A 59 -11.32 -1.12 6.90
N PHE A 60 -10.62 -1.97 7.64
CA PHE A 60 -10.77 -3.42 7.48
C PHE A 60 -12.20 -3.86 7.81
N PRO A 61 -12.76 -4.83 7.06
CA PRO A 61 -14.05 -5.44 7.40
C PRO A 61 -14.08 -6.02 8.82
N SER A 62 -15.22 -5.90 9.50
CA SER A 62 -15.36 -6.29 10.92
C SER A 62 -15.34 -7.80 11.19
N ARG A 63 -15.42 -8.66 10.17
CA ARG A 63 -15.49 -10.12 10.29
C ARG A 63 -14.38 -10.80 9.49
N LEU A 64 -13.14 -10.45 9.82
CA LEU A 64 -11.95 -11.12 9.28
C LEU A 64 -11.26 -11.92 10.37
N ASP A 65 -10.71 -13.07 9.98
CA ASP A 65 -9.78 -13.81 10.83
C ASP A 65 -8.40 -13.15 10.74
N TRP A 66 -7.80 -12.90 11.91
CA TRP A 66 -6.49 -12.29 12.03
C TRP A 66 -5.46 -13.32 12.45
N LEU A 67 -4.27 -13.19 11.87
CA LEU A 67 -3.10 -14.00 12.21
C LEU A 67 -1.98 -13.07 12.68
N ASN A 68 -1.13 -13.57 13.58
CA ASN A 68 0.02 -12.86 14.16
C ASN A 68 -0.32 -11.59 14.96
N SER A 69 -1.59 -11.21 15.08
CA SER A 69 -2.05 -10.05 15.84
C SER A 69 -3.54 -10.14 16.18
N ALA A 70 -3.99 -9.29 17.10
CA ALA A 70 -5.41 -8.97 17.25
C ALA A 70 -5.89 -8.05 16.12
N PRO A 71 -7.21 -7.95 15.86
CA PRO A 71 -7.74 -7.08 14.81
C PRO A 71 -7.26 -5.62 14.89
N LEU A 72 -6.70 -5.11 13.80
CA LEU A 72 -6.18 -3.74 13.70
C LEU A 72 -7.18 -2.81 12.99
N GLN A 73 -7.10 -1.52 13.31
CA GLN A 73 -7.86 -0.44 12.66
C GLN A 73 -6.90 0.64 12.13
N PHE A 74 -7.12 1.11 10.90
CA PHE A 74 -6.23 2.10 10.27
C PHE A 74 -6.19 3.40 11.05
N ARG A 75 -7.36 3.92 11.44
CA ARG A 75 -7.46 5.24 12.11
C ARG A 75 -6.95 5.25 13.54
N ARG A 76 -6.94 4.10 14.22
CA ARG A 76 -6.59 3.97 15.64
C ARG A 76 -5.18 3.41 15.83
N ASP A 77 -4.88 2.27 15.21
CA ASP A 77 -3.71 1.46 15.53
C ASP A 77 -2.53 1.71 14.56
N LEU A 78 -2.85 2.14 13.33
CA LEU A 78 -1.88 2.35 12.25
C LEU A 78 -1.64 3.83 11.90
N LYS A 79 -2.34 4.74 12.56
CA LYS A 79 -2.22 6.18 12.31
C LYS A 79 -0.78 6.65 12.59
N GLY A 80 -0.22 7.40 11.65
CA GLY A 80 1.14 7.94 11.75
C GLY A 80 2.24 6.96 11.37
N LYS A 81 1.89 5.76 10.90
CA LYS A 81 2.84 4.78 10.35
C LYS A 81 2.76 4.74 8.83
N VAL A 82 3.89 4.44 8.20
CA VAL A 82 3.92 3.95 6.82
C VAL A 82 3.51 2.49 6.85
N VAL A 83 2.41 2.15 6.17
CA VAL A 83 1.85 0.80 6.13
C VAL A 83 2.00 0.25 4.72
N VAL A 84 2.61 -0.92 4.60
CA VAL A 84 2.66 -1.69 3.35
C VAL A 84 1.55 -2.73 3.41
N LEU A 85 0.62 -2.71 2.45
CA LEU A 85 -0.40 -3.74 2.32
C LEU A 85 0.00 -4.69 1.19
N ASP A 86 0.35 -5.93 1.55
CA ASP A 86 0.65 -6.99 0.59
C ASP A 86 -0.57 -7.89 0.36
N PHE A 87 -1.11 -7.85 -0.86
CA PHE A 87 -2.23 -8.69 -1.26
C PHE A 87 -1.71 -9.99 -1.89
N TRP A 88 -1.63 -11.04 -1.07
CA TRP A 88 -1.02 -12.31 -1.45
C TRP A 88 -1.93 -13.51 -1.26
N THR A 89 -1.55 -14.63 -1.87
CA THR A 89 -2.13 -15.94 -1.63
C THR A 89 -1.05 -17.02 -1.60
N TYR A 90 -1.26 -18.07 -0.80
CA TYR A 90 -0.25 -19.08 -0.49
C TYR A 90 0.26 -19.86 -1.71
N CYS A 91 -0.58 -20.09 -2.71
CA CYS A 91 -0.19 -20.83 -3.91
C CYS A 91 0.48 -19.95 -5.00
N CYS A 92 0.69 -18.66 -4.75
CA CYS A 92 1.26 -17.75 -5.75
C CYS A 92 2.78 -17.69 -5.65
N ILE A 93 3.48 -18.27 -6.63
CA ILE A 93 4.96 -18.25 -6.66
C ILE A 93 5.53 -16.83 -6.68
N ASN A 94 4.86 -15.89 -7.35
CA ASN A 94 5.29 -14.49 -7.39
C ASN A 94 5.19 -13.83 -6.00
N CYS A 95 4.17 -14.16 -5.20
CA CYS A 95 4.06 -13.65 -3.84
C CYS A 95 5.16 -14.22 -2.94
N MET A 96 5.48 -15.51 -3.10
CA MET A 96 6.52 -16.18 -2.30
C MET A 96 7.89 -15.51 -2.47
N HIS A 97 8.21 -15.03 -3.69
CA HIS A 97 9.46 -14.30 -3.94
C HIS A 97 9.56 -12.95 -3.22
N VAL A 98 8.43 -12.33 -2.87
CA VAL A 98 8.40 -11.02 -2.20
C VAL A 98 8.53 -11.15 -0.67
N LEU A 99 8.21 -12.31 -0.09
CA LEU A 99 8.24 -12.52 1.37
C LEU A 99 9.61 -12.21 2.01
N PRO A 100 10.77 -12.62 1.45
CA PRO A 100 12.07 -12.27 2.02
C PRO A 100 12.34 -10.77 2.03
N ASP A 101 11.85 -10.04 1.02
CA ASP A 101 11.99 -8.59 0.95
C ASP A 101 11.14 -7.90 2.03
N LEU A 102 9.92 -8.39 2.27
CA LEU A 102 9.05 -7.87 3.34
C LEU A 102 9.66 -8.13 4.71
N GLU A 103 10.19 -9.33 4.96
CA GLU A 103 10.89 -9.66 6.21
C GLU A 103 12.11 -8.76 6.43
N PHE A 104 12.88 -8.50 5.36
CA PHE A 104 14.00 -7.56 5.41
C PHE A 104 13.54 -6.14 5.78
N LEU A 105 12.47 -5.64 5.16
CA LEU A 105 11.93 -4.31 5.43
C LEU A 105 11.43 -4.18 6.87
N GLU A 106 10.69 -5.17 7.37
CA GLU A 106 10.21 -5.23 8.74
C GLU A 106 11.39 -5.13 9.74
N LYS A 107 12.43 -5.95 9.55
CA LYS A 107 13.63 -5.92 10.41
C LYS A 107 14.39 -4.60 10.31
N LYS A 108 14.53 -4.06 9.09
CA LYS A 108 15.29 -2.83 8.84
C LYS A 108 14.64 -1.60 9.47
N TYR A 109 13.30 -1.55 9.51
CA TYR A 109 12.55 -0.39 9.98
C TYR A 109 11.81 -0.64 11.30
N LYS A 110 12.15 -1.68 12.05
CA LYS A 110 11.52 -2.05 13.34
C LYS A 110 11.41 -0.90 14.36
N ASP A 111 12.37 0.02 14.38
CA ASP A 111 12.43 1.16 15.33
C ASP A 111 11.88 2.45 14.71
N LYS A 112 11.20 2.36 13.56
CA LYS A 112 10.58 3.46 12.82
C LYS A 112 9.07 3.26 12.79
N PRO A 113 8.28 4.32 12.52
CA PRO A 113 6.83 4.19 12.34
C PRO A 113 6.51 3.53 10.99
N PHE A 114 6.84 2.24 10.86
CA PHE A 114 6.66 1.42 9.67
C PHE A 114 6.06 0.07 10.07
N THR A 115 5.17 -0.47 9.24
CA THR A 115 4.70 -1.85 9.35
C THR A 115 4.36 -2.39 7.98
N VAL A 116 4.53 -3.70 7.83
CA VAL A 116 3.97 -4.51 6.76
C VAL A 116 2.85 -5.38 7.33
#